data_AF-A0A9E5S9G5-F1
#
_entry.id   AF-A0A9E5S9G5-F1
#
_cell.length_a   1.000
_cell.length_b   1.000
_cell.length_c   1.000
_cell.angle_alpha   90.00
_cell.angle_beta   90.00
_cell.angle_gamma   90.00
#
_symmetry.space_group_name_H-M   'P 1'
#
loop_
_entity.id
_entity.type
_entity.pdbx_description
1 polymer ?
#
loop_
_entity_poly.entity_id
_entity_poly.type
_entity_poly.pdbx_seq_one_letter_code
_entity_poly.pdbx_strand_id
1 'polypeptide(L)' 'MKVYDSSRIRNIAVIGHGGAGKTSLVEALLFNAGHTSRLGKVDDGTATTDFFPEEIKRKISVSTALAPCEWK' A
#
# COMPACT_ATOMS: atom_id res chain seq x y z
N MET A 1 13.86 -18.40 -6.14
CA MET A 1 13.97 -17.12 -5.41
C MET A 1 14.80 -16.17 -6.25
N LYS A 2 14.26 -15.02 -6.67
CA LYS A 2 15.05 -14.01 -7.39
C LYS A 2 16.06 -13.41 -6.40
N VAL A 3 17.31 -13.28 -6.81
CA VAL A 3 18.36 -12.62 -6.03
C VAL A 3 18.38 -11.15 -6.44
N TYR A 4 18.24 -10.25 -5.48
CA TYR A 4 18.31 -8.81 -5.69
C TYR A 4 19.62 -8.28 -5.12
N ASP A 5 20.33 -7.49 -5.90
CA ASP A 5 21.45 -6.72 -5.37
C ASP A 5 20.92 -5.65 -4.41
N SER A 6 21.59 -5.44 -3.28
CA SER A 6 21.18 -4.48 -2.26
C SER A 6 20.98 -3.07 -2.82
N SER A 7 21.76 -2.67 -3.83
CA SER A 7 21.63 -1.37 -4.50
C SER A 7 20.33 -1.20 -5.28
N ARG A 8 19.61 -2.30 -5.58
CA ARG A 8 18.33 -2.32 -6.30
C ARG A 8 17.11 -2.42 -5.37
N ILE A 9 17.31 -2.56 -4.07
CA ILE A 9 16.22 -2.61 -3.09
C ILE A 9 15.91 -1.18 -2.62
N ARG A 10 14.61 -0.85 -2.52
CA ARG A 10 14.12 0.42 -1.98
C ARG A 10 13.14 0.12 -0.86
N ASN A 11 13.51 0.48 0.36
CA ASN A 11 12.64 0.42 1.52
C ASN A 11 12.04 1.80 1.74
N ILE A 12 10.72 1.93 1.61
CA ILE A 12 10.01 3.20 1.70
C ILE A 12 8.93 3.06 2.77
N ALA A 13 8.83 4.05 3.66
CA ALA A 13 7.74 4.18 4.63
C ALA A 13 6.89 5.40 4.28
N VAL A 14 5.57 5.22 4.20
CA VAL A 14 4.62 6.30 3.93
C VAL A 14 3.91 6.68 5.23
N ILE A 15 4.30 7.80 5.83
CA ILE A 15 3.84 8.24 7.16
C ILE A 15 3.30 9.67 7.07
N GLY A 16 2.30 9.99 7.90
CA GLY A 16 1.66 11.30 7.92
C GLY A 16 0.28 11.27 8.59
N HIS A 17 -0.32 12.45 8.73
CA HIS A 17 -1.58 12.63 9.47
C HIS A 17 -2.77 11.87 8.86
N GLY A 18 -3.83 11.64 9.65
CA GLY A 18 -5.07 11.04 9.17
C GLY A 18 -5.66 11.81 7.99
N GLY A 19 -6.20 11.11 6.99
CA GLY A 19 -6.79 11.75 5.79
C GLY A 19 -5.79 12.31 4.77
N ALA A 20 -4.47 12.27 5.02
CA ALA A 20 -3.46 12.80 4.09
C ALA A 20 -3.25 11.98 2.79
N GLY A 21 -4.08 10.97 2.52
CA GLY A 21 -4.02 10.17 1.29
C GLY A 21 -2.92 9.10 1.23
N LYS A 22 -2.29 8.75 2.37
CA LYS A 22 -1.19 7.77 2.45
C LYS A 22 -1.54 6.41 1.86
N THR A 23 -2.64 5.84 2.31
CA THR A 23 -3.12 4.52 1.88
C THR A 23 -3.48 4.55 0.39
N SER A 24 -4.14 5.61 -0.07
CA SER A 24 -4.44 5.81 -1.50
C SER A 24 -3.19 5.94 -2.36
N LEU A 25 -2.12 6.59 -1.87
CA LEU A 25 -0.84 6.66 -2.56
C LEU A 25 -0.20 5.28 -2.68
N VAL A 26 -0.22 4.49 -1.61
CA VAL A 26 0.29 3.10 -1.64
C VAL A 26 -0.49 2.25 -2.65
N GLU A 27 -1.82 2.37 -2.69
CA GLU A 27 -2.63 1.67 -3.70
C GLU A 27 -2.26 2.08 -5.13
N ALA A 28 -2.02 3.37 -5.36
CA ALA A 28 -1.58 3.86 -6.68
C ALA A 28 -0.20 3.32 -7.07
N LEU A 29 0.74 3.23 -6.12
CA LEU A 29 2.04 2.62 -6.34
C LEU A 29 1.90 1.13 -6.71
N LEU A 30 1.12 0.37 -5.95
CA LEU A 30 0.92 -1.06 -6.23
C LEU A 30 0.25 -1.30 -7.59
N PHE A 31 -0.74 -0.48 -7.94
CA PHE A 31 -1.39 -0.54 -9.24
C PHE A 31 -0.40 -0.21 -10.37
N ASN A 32 0.38 0.87 -10.24
CA ASN A 32 1.35 1.27 -11.26
C ASN A 32 2.51 0.26 -11.41
N ALA A 33 2.90 -0.40 -10.33
CA ALA A 33 3.87 -1.50 -10.35
C ALA A 33 3.30 -2.79 -11.01
N GLY A 34 2.01 -2.82 -11.35
CA GLY A 34 1.33 -4.01 -11.87
C GLY A 34 1.13 -5.10 -10.81
N HIS A 35 1.23 -4.76 -9.52
CA HIS A 35 1.00 -5.71 -8.43
C HIS A 35 -0.49 -6.02 -8.25
N THR A 36 -1.36 -5.05 -8.52
CA THR A 36 -2.82 -5.21 -8.50
C THR A 36 -3.41 -4.91 -9.88
N SER A 37 -4.44 -5.64 -10.27
CA SER A 37 -5.16 -5.43 -11.54
C SER A 37 -6.19 -4.29 -11.48
N ARG A 38 -6.51 -3.81 -10.28
CA ARG A 38 -7.45 -2.72 -10.03
C ARG A 38 -6.85 -1.75 -9.01
N LEU A 39 -7.20 -0.47 -9.15
CA LEU A 39 -6.86 0.53 -8.16
C LEU A 39 -7.84 0.42 -6.98
N GLY A 40 -7.35 -0.06 -5.84
CA GLY A 40 -8.13 -0.13 -4.60
C GLY A 40 -8.44 1.26 -4.04
N LYS A 41 -9.54 1.37 -3.30
CA LYS A 41 -9.99 2.60 -2.66
C LYS A 41 -10.32 2.35 -1.19
N VAL A 42 -9.80 3.22 -0.33
CA VAL A 42 -10.09 3.23 1.11
C VAL A 42 -11.59 3.42 1.36
N ASP A 43 -12.23 4.31 0.62
CA ASP A 43 -13.65 4.61 0.79
C ASP A 43 -14.58 3.42 0.51
N ASP A 44 -14.15 2.54 -0.39
CA ASP A 44 -14.87 1.33 -0.79
C ASP A 44 -14.44 0.12 0.05
N GLY A 45 -13.50 0.28 0.98
CA GLY A 45 -12.94 -0.82 1.78
C GLY A 45 -12.16 -1.84 0.95
N THR A 46 -11.61 -1.43 -0.21
CA THR A 46 -10.92 -2.31 -1.15
C THR A 46 -9.41 -2.08 -1.21
N ALA A 47 -8.87 -1.26 -0.30
CA ALA A 47 -7.44 -1.02 -0.19
C ALA A 47 -6.70 -2.32 0.18
N THR A 48 -5.60 -2.59 -0.52
CA THR A 48 -4.81 -3.82 -0.39
C THR A 48 -4.12 -3.91 0.97
N THR A 49 -3.85 -2.78 1.62
CA THR A 49 -3.11 -2.72 2.89
C THR A 49 -3.97 -2.63 4.14
N ASP A 50 -5.30 -2.50 4.01
CA ASP A 50 -6.22 -2.42 5.15
C ASP A 50 -6.89 -3.79 5.35
N PHE A 51 -6.35 -4.59 6.26
CA PHE A 51 -6.78 -5.99 6.47
C PHE A 51 -7.79 -6.14 7.60
N PHE A 52 -7.77 -5.23 8.56
CA PHE A 52 -8.62 -5.34 9.74
C PHE A 52 -10.00 -4.75 9.48
N PRO A 53 -11.08 -5.37 9.98
CA PRO A 53 -12.43 -4.85 9.83
C PRO A 53 -12.58 -3.41 10.35
N GLU A 54 -11.80 -3.05 11.39
CA GLU A 54 -11.83 -1.70 11.95
C GLU A 54 -11.20 -0.66 11.01
N GLU A 55 -10.20 -1.04 10.22
CA GLU A 55 -9.57 -0.16 9.23
C GLU A 55 -10.56 0.18 8.11
N ILE A 56 -11.28 -0.85 7.62
CA ILE A 56 -12.32 -0.70 6.59
C ILE A 56 -13.49 0.12 7.14
N LYS A 57 -13.96 -0.19 8.35
CA LYS A 57 -15.09 0.49 8.99
C LYS A 57 -14.81 1.96 9.26
N ARG A 58 -13.61 2.28 9.74
CA ARG A 58 -13.22 3.66 10.10
C ARG A 58 -12.58 4.43 8.95
N LYS A 59 -12.25 3.77 7.84
CA LYS A 59 -11.53 4.36 6.70
C LYS A 59 -10.19 4.98 7.10
N ILE A 60 -9.52 4.36 8.07
CA ILE A 60 -8.19 4.74 8.54
C ILE A 60 -7.34 3.49 8.71
N SER A 61 -6.09 3.54 8.26
CA SER A 61 -5.13 2.48 8.60
C SER A 61 -4.76 2.59 10.07
N VAL A 62 -4.80 1.45 10.78
CA VAL A 62 -4.52 1.36 12.23
C VAL A 62 -3.19 0.65 12.45
N SER A 63 -2.90 -0.37 11.62
CA SER A 63 -1.67 -1.14 11.68
C SER A 63 -0.74 -0.79 10.54
N THR A 64 0.56 -0.99 10.74
CA THR A 64 1.54 -0.92 9.65
C THR A 64 1.40 -2.16 8.77
N ALA A 65 1.24 -1.94 7.46
CA ALA A 65 1.20 -3.00 6.46
C ALA A 65 2.49 -3.01 5.62
N LEU A 66 2.85 -4.19 5.12
CA LEU A 66 3.96 -4.37 4.18
C LEU A 66 3.40 -4.68 2.79
N ALA A 67 3.88 -3.95 1.78
CA ALA A 67 3.43 -4.09 0.40
C ALA A 67 4.63 -4.16 -0.56
N PRO A 68 5.29 -5.33 -0.70
CA PRO A 68 6.42 -5.48 -1.60
C PRO A 68 5.95 -5.52 -3.06
N CYS A 69 6.61 -4.75 -3.94
CA CYS A 69 6.36 -4.79 -5.38
C CYS A 69 7.67 -4.67 -6.18
N GLU A 70 7.67 -5.21 -7.41
CA GLU A 70 8.76 -4.99 -8.36
C GLU A 70 8.48 -3.68 -9.11
N TRP A 71 9.36 -2.70 -8.95
CA TRP A 71 9.28 -1.41 -9.67
C TRP A 71 10.23 -1.42 -10.87
N LYS A 72 9.77 -0.90 -12.01
CA LYS A 72 10.57 -0.73 -13.24
C LYS A 72 10.90 0.73 -13.49
#